data_AF-A0A455XC98-F1
#
_entry.id   AF-A0A455XC98-F1
#
_cell.length_a   1.000
_cell.length_b   1.000
_cell.length_c   1.000
_cell.angle_alpha   90.00
_cell.angle_beta   90.00
_cell.angle_gamma   90.00
#
_symmetry.space_group_name_H-M   'P 1'
#
loop_
_entity.id
_entity.type
_entity.pdbx_description
1 polymer ?
#
loop_
_entity_poly.entity_id
_entity_poly.type
_entity_poly.pdbx_seq_one_letter_code
_entity_poly.pdbx_strand_id
1 'polypeptide(L)'
;MELDGQGIAVDGVKCEGNADWAHHITLENLVIKGHGNNQQTVGISTKCPAWNWVIRNNTIEGAGTGIYLGNSDGNAPFVGGLIEHNLIKDTMGYNLQIKHQNARPDIPDMPSNPSNTIIRHNVFSKEKRAVTGPLARPNVLVGHWPVKGNGSKDTYEIYGNFFYQNPMEALFQGEGNIALYNNLFVKDHDEIPTG
;
A
#
# COMPACT_ATOMS: atom_id res chain seq x y z
N MET A 1 2.02 -20.10 -2.17
CA MET A 1 1.96 -20.46 -0.72
C MET A 1 0.78 -19.73 -0.10
N GLU A 2 0.13 -20.27 0.92
CA GLU A 2 -0.98 -19.60 1.63
C GLU A 2 -0.53 -19.13 3.03
N LEU A 3 -0.89 -17.90 3.38
CA LEU A 3 -0.76 -17.30 4.70
C LEU A 3 -2.17 -17.02 5.22
N ASP A 4 -2.63 -17.79 6.21
CA ASP A 4 -3.95 -17.63 6.81
C ASP A 4 -3.84 -17.20 8.28
N GLY A 5 -4.28 -15.98 8.56
CA GLY A 5 -4.32 -15.40 9.90
C GLY A 5 -5.46 -15.91 10.78
N GLN A 6 -6.40 -16.73 10.27
CA GLN A 6 -7.52 -17.31 11.03
C GLN A 6 -8.39 -16.28 11.80
N GLY A 7 -8.36 -15.01 11.40
CA GLY A 7 -9.09 -13.93 12.06
C GLY A 7 -8.47 -13.45 13.39
N ILE A 8 -7.22 -13.82 13.70
CA ILE A 8 -6.52 -13.30 14.89
C ILE A 8 -5.73 -12.02 14.55
N ALA A 9 -5.31 -11.30 15.60
CA ALA A 9 -4.61 -10.02 15.47
C ALA A 9 -3.12 -10.20 15.08
N VAL A 10 -2.87 -10.60 13.84
CA VAL A 10 -1.52 -10.83 13.30
C VAL A 10 -1.42 -10.41 11.83
N ASP A 11 -0.30 -9.79 11.44
CA ASP A 11 -0.01 -9.46 10.05
C ASP A 11 0.38 -10.72 9.25
N GLY A 12 0.21 -10.70 7.93
CA GLY A 12 0.62 -11.81 7.05
C GLY A 12 2.14 -11.85 6.87
N VAL A 13 2.72 -10.76 6.38
CA VAL A 13 4.16 -10.54 6.27
C VAL A 13 4.48 -9.17 6.86
N LYS A 14 5.51 -9.08 7.69
CA LYS A 14 5.88 -7.83 8.37
C LYS A 14 7.40 -7.65 8.45
N CYS A 15 7.92 -6.51 7.96
CA CYS A 15 9.18 -5.99 8.50
C CYS A 15 8.89 -5.31 9.84
N GLU A 16 9.39 -5.88 10.92
CA GLU A 16 9.17 -5.37 12.27
C GLU A 16 9.81 -3.99 12.47
N GLY A 17 9.16 -3.13 13.25
CA GLY A 17 9.61 -1.74 13.45
C GLY A 17 10.85 -1.60 14.34
N ASN A 18 11.29 -2.68 14.99
CA ASN A 18 12.53 -2.75 15.75
C ASN A 18 13.71 -3.30 14.93
N ALA A 19 13.49 -3.68 13.66
CA ALA A 19 14.56 -4.05 12.75
C ALA A 19 15.26 -2.79 12.22
N ASP A 20 16.57 -2.89 11.98
CA ASP A 20 17.35 -1.78 11.45
C ASP A 20 16.89 -1.39 10.03
N TRP A 21 16.66 -2.38 9.17
CA TRP A 21 16.19 -2.22 7.80
C TRP A 21 15.83 -3.57 7.16
N ALA A 22 15.18 -3.53 5.99
CA ALA A 22 14.99 -4.70 5.13
C ALA A 22 14.96 -4.31 3.64
N HIS A 23 15.79 -4.95 2.81
CA HIS A 23 15.90 -4.57 1.40
C HIS A 23 16.00 -5.76 0.44
N HIS A 24 15.66 -5.53 -0.83
CA HIS A 24 15.74 -6.54 -1.89
C HIS A 24 14.94 -7.83 -1.59
N ILE A 25 13.76 -7.67 -0.98
CA ILE A 25 12.85 -8.77 -0.66
C ILE A 25 11.89 -9.00 -1.83
N THR A 26 11.64 -10.27 -2.18
CA THR A 26 10.60 -10.64 -3.15
C THR A 26 9.46 -11.37 -2.42
N LEU A 27 8.25 -10.83 -2.52
CA LEU A 27 7.01 -11.46 -2.09
C LEU A 27 6.19 -11.77 -3.35
N GLU A 28 6.09 -13.05 -3.68
CA GLU A 28 5.47 -13.48 -4.93
C GLU A 28 4.63 -14.74 -4.78
N ASN A 29 3.53 -14.81 -5.52
CA ASN A 29 2.63 -15.97 -5.61
C ASN A 29 2.09 -16.42 -4.23
N LEU A 30 1.82 -15.44 -3.35
CA LEU A 30 1.20 -15.64 -2.05
C LEU A 30 -0.32 -15.48 -2.13
N VAL A 31 -1.04 -16.31 -1.39
CA VAL A 31 -2.45 -16.10 -1.03
C VAL A 31 -2.48 -15.69 0.44
N ILE A 32 -2.94 -14.48 0.73
CA ILE A 32 -2.95 -13.88 2.06
C ILE A 32 -4.39 -13.59 2.46
N LYS A 33 -4.89 -14.29 3.48
CA LYS A 33 -6.28 -14.19 3.94
C LYS A 33 -6.38 -14.33 5.46
N GLY A 34 -7.55 -14.03 6.02
CA GLY A 34 -7.76 -14.19 7.47
C GLY A 34 -7.08 -13.13 8.34
N HIS A 35 -6.43 -12.12 7.76
CA HIS A 35 -5.77 -11.01 8.48
C HIS A 35 -6.71 -9.80 8.70
N GLY A 36 -7.99 -10.07 8.92
CA GLY A 36 -9.08 -9.08 8.86
C GLY A 36 -9.77 -8.79 10.18
N ASN A 37 -9.14 -9.06 11.33
CA ASN A 37 -9.79 -8.91 12.64
C ASN A 37 -10.09 -7.44 12.99
N ASN A 38 -9.28 -6.50 12.50
CA ASN A 38 -9.56 -5.07 12.51
C ASN A 38 -8.73 -4.35 11.43
N GLN A 39 -8.95 -3.04 11.25
CA GLN A 39 -8.30 -2.23 10.20
C GLN A 39 -6.77 -2.16 10.29
N GLN A 40 -6.19 -2.34 11.49
CA GLN A 40 -4.75 -2.19 11.75
C GLN A 40 -3.93 -3.45 11.39
N THR A 41 -4.60 -4.56 11.12
CA THR A 41 -3.97 -5.84 10.79
C THR A 41 -3.73 -5.92 9.30
N VAL A 42 -2.49 -6.18 8.89
CA VAL A 42 -2.03 -5.93 7.52
C VAL A 42 -1.64 -7.23 6.81
N GLY A 43 -2.00 -7.35 5.53
CA GLY A 43 -1.52 -8.45 4.69
C GLY A 43 0.00 -8.42 4.53
N ILE A 44 0.55 -7.31 4.01
CA ILE A 44 1.99 -7.07 3.88
C ILE A 44 2.33 -5.71 4.48
N SER A 45 3.22 -5.65 5.47
CA SER A 45 3.64 -4.41 6.11
C SER A 45 5.15 -4.23 6.21
N THR A 46 5.60 -2.98 6.14
CA THR A 46 6.93 -2.59 6.64
C THR A 46 6.77 -1.54 7.73
N LYS A 47 7.55 -1.65 8.79
CA LYS A 47 7.64 -0.67 9.89
C LYS A 47 9.06 -0.19 10.15
N CYS A 48 10.04 -0.77 9.45
CA CYS A 48 11.45 -0.39 9.38
C CYS A 48 11.74 0.32 8.04
N PRO A 49 12.85 1.06 7.89
CA PRO A 49 13.32 1.51 6.58
C PRO A 49 13.46 0.33 5.61
N ALA A 50 12.83 0.43 4.44
CA ALA A 50 12.79 -0.65 3.47
C ALA A 50 12.96 -0.16 2.03
N TRP A 51 13.66 -0.94 1.20
CA TRP A 51 13.86 -0.55 -0.21
C TRP A 51 14.03 -1.71 -1.16
N ASN A 52 13.74 -1.47 -2.44
CA ASN A 52 13.88 -2.43 -3.53
C ASN A 52 13.09 -3.73 -3.31
N TRP A 53 11.92 -3.65 -2.67
CA TRP A 53 11.04 -4.81 -2.56
C TRP A 53 10.27 -5.02 -3.86
N VAL A 54 10.11 -6.28 -4.23
CA VAL A 54 9.23 -6.74 -5.32
C VAL A 54 8.02 -7.43 -4.68
N ILE A 55 6.84 -6.86 -4.83
CA ILE A 55 5.57 -7.44 -4.37
C ILE A 55 4.73 -7.71 -5.61
N ARG A 56 4.68 -8.98 -6.05
CA ARG A 56 4.01 -9.31 -7.31
C ARG A 56 3.20 -10.59 -7.30
N ASN A 57 2.18 -10.67 -8.15
CA ASN A 57 1.37 -11.88 -8.33
C ASN A 57 0.74 -12.42 -7.02
N ASN A 58 0.52 -11.57 -6.02
CA ASN A 58 -0.10 -11.97 -4.76
C ASN A 58 -1.62 -11.73 -4.80
N THR A 59 -2.36 -12.57 -4.08
CA THR A 59 -3.77 -12.34 -3.77
C THR A 59 -3.91 -12.02 -2.30
N ILE A 60 -4.44 -10.86 -1.96
CA ILE A 60 -4.75 -10.42 -0.60
C ILE A 60 -6.25 -10.22 -0.50
N GLU A 61 -6.91 -11.03 0.35
CA GLU A 61 -8.36 -11.04 0.48
C GLU A 61 -8.77 -10.79 1.93
N GLY A 62 -9.60 -9.77 2.15
CA GLY A 62 -10.27 -9.58 3.43
C GLY A 62 -9.37 -9.10 4.57
N ALA A 63 -8.16 -8.60 4.28
CA ALA A 63 -7.26 -8.05 5.29
C ALA A 63 -7.80 -6.74 5.90
N GLY A 64 -7.33 -6.38 7.09
CA GLY A 64 -7.60 -5.07 7.68
C GLY A 64 -7.10 -3.97 6.76
N THR A 65 -5.81 -3.99 6.45
CA THR A 65 -5.18 -3.23 5.36
C THR A 65 -4.46 -4.22 4.45
N GLY A 66 -4.53 -4.05 3.13
CA GLY A 66 -3.88 -4.97 2.20
C GLY A 66 -2.36 -4.89 2.28
N ILE A 67 -1.82 -3.73 1.89
CA ILE A 67 -0.38 -3.44 1.91
C ILE A 67 -0.15 -2.11 2.63
N TYR A 68 0.81 -2.06 3.57
CA TYR A 68 1.18 -0.85 4.31
C TYR A 68 2.70 -0.67 4.35
N LEU A 69 3.24 0.28 3.62
CA LEU A 69 4.68 0.45 3.46
C LEU A 69 5.16 1.75 4.11
N GLY A 70 6.13 1.61 5.00
CA GLY A 70 6.69 2.66 5.84
C GLY A 70 5.97 2.85 7.17
N ASN A 71 6.41 3.81 8.00
CA ASN A 71 5.82 4.04 9.32
C ASN A 71 4.99 5.33 9.42
N SER A 72 4.09 5.38 10.40
CA SER A 72 3.13 6.48 10.58
C SER A 72 3.77 7.84 10.86
N ASP A 73 4.97 7.83 11.43
CA ASP A 73 5.77 9.02 11.78
C ASP A 73 6.69 9.51 10.67
N GLY A 74 6.75 8.78 9.54
CA GLY A 74 7.56 9.11 8.37
C GLY A 74 9.06 8.78 8.48
N ASN A 75 9.52 8.17 9.58
CA ASN A 75 10.96 7.90 9.80
C ASN A 75 11.44 6.55 9.24
N ALA A 76 10.51 5.69 8.82
CA ALA A 76 10.81 4.42 8.16
C ALA A 76 10.32 4.48 6.70
N PRO A 77 11.15 4.96 5.77
CA PRO A 77 10.75 5.13 4.37
C PRO A 77 10.58 3.78 3.65
N PHE A 78 9.79 3.80 2.58
CA PHE A 78 9.78 2.74 1.56
C PHE A 78 10.27 3.30 0.23
N VAL A 79 11.36 2.75 -0.33
CA VAL A 79 12.08 3.34 -1.47
C VAL A 79 12.23 2.35 -2.63
N GLY A 80 11.94 2.77 -3.86
CA GLY A 80 12.33 2.03 -5.08
C GLY A 80 11.70 0.65 -5.26
N GLY A 81 10.42 0.47 -4.91
CA GLY A 81 9.74 -0.82 -5.00
C GLY A 81 9.04 -1.10 -6.34
N LEU A 82 8.76 -2.37 -6.62
CA LEU A 82 7.89 -2.83 -7.71
C LEU A 82 6.67 -3.56 -7.11
N ILE A 83 5.49 -2.99 -7.31
CA ILE A 83 4.21 -3.54 -6.86
C ILE A 83 3.36 -3.82 -8.10
N GLU A 84 3.28 -5.09 -8.50
CA GLU A 84 2.63 -5.42 -9.78
C GLU A 84 1.82 -6.71 -9.81
N HIS A 85 0.79 -6.76 -10.66
CA HIS A 85 0.00 -7.98 -10.89
C HIS A 85 -0.62 -8.59 -9.62
N ASN A 86 -0.83 -7.79 -8.56
CA ASN A 86 -1.49 -8.26 -7.35
C ASN A 86 -3.00 -8.06 -7.44
N LEU A 87 -3.77 -8.95 -6.82
CA LEU A 87 -5.18 -8.78 -6.53
C LEU A 87 -5.35 -8.44 -5.05
N ILE A 88 -5.77 -7.22 -4.73
CA ILE A 88 -6.07 -6.80 -3.36
C ILE A 88 -7.54 -6.42 -3.28
N LYS A 89 -8.33 -7.24 -2.58
CA LYS A 89 -9.77 -7.05 -2.51
C LYS A 89 -10.33 -7.20 -1.11
N ASP A 90 -11.49 -6.57 -0.91
CA ASP A 90 -12.30 -6.67 0.30
C ASP A 90 -11.57 -6.26 1.58
N THR A 91 -10.64 -5.30 1.49
CA THR A 91 -9.95 -4.77 2.68
C THR A 91 -10.84 -3.79 3.45
N MET A 92 -10.67 -3.73 4.77
CA MET A 92 -11.40 -2.78 5.63
C MET A 92 -10.91 -1.34 5.45
N GLY A 93 -9.59 -1.16 5.54
CA GLY A 93 -8.82 0.05 5.34
C GLY A 93 -8.31 0.14 3.91
N TYR A 94 -7.04 0.49 3.73
CA TYR A 94 -6.46 0.64 2.40
C TYR A 94 -6.29 -0.73 1.72
N ASN A 95 -6.41 -0.78 0.39
CA ASN A 95 -5.79 -1.86 -0.38
C ASN A 95 -4.25 -1.69 -0.35
N LEU A 96 -3.76 -0.47 -0.55
CA LEU A 96 -2.34 -0.11 -0.46
C LEU A 96 -2.17 1.28 0.17
N GLN A 97 -1.30 1.40 1.17
CA GLN A 97 -0.79 2.68 1.62
C GLN A 97 0.74 2.67 1.57
N ILE A 98 1.31 3.69 0.94
CA ILE A 98 2.72 4.07 1.14
C ILE A 98 2.73 5.34 1.97
N LYS A 99 3.39 5.31 3.12
CA LYS A 99 3.42 6.43 4.06
C LYS A 99 4.25 7.59 3.52
N HIS A 100 3.90 8.79 3.99
CA HIS A 100 4.74 9.97 3.80
C HIS A 100 6.13 9.72 4.40
N GLN A 101 7.13 10.42 3.89
CA GLN A 101 8.52 10.19 4.27
C GLN A 101 9.17 11.50 4.72
N ASN A 102 9.78 11.47 5.90
CA ASN A 102 10.71 12.50 6.36
C ASN A 102 12.04 12.37 5.62
N ALA A 103 13.02 13.21 5.95
CA ALA A 103 14.36 13.14 5.37
C ALA A 103 14.90 11.69 5.35
N ARG A 104 15.39 11.26 4.19
CA ARG A 104 15.94 9.90 4.02
C ARG A 104 17.07 9.67 5.02
N PRO A 105 17.03 8.59 5.82
CA PRO A 105 18.11 8.26 6.73
C PRO A 105 19.35 7.85 5.94
N ASP A 106 20.53 8.14 6.50
CA ASP A 106 21.80 7.72 5.94
C ASP A 106 22.10 6.28 6.38
N ILE A 107 21.62 5.32 5.60
CA ILE A 107 21.79 3.88 5.83
C ILE A 107 22.68 3.32 4.72
N PRO A 108 23.71 2.51 5.03
CA PRO A 108 24.52 1.83 4.02
C PRO A 108 23.63 1.13 2.98
N ASP A 109 23.99 1.28 1.71
CA ASP A 109 23.30 0.70 0.55
C ASP A 109 21.85 1.17 0.30
N MET A 110 21.31 2.08 1.11
CA MET A 110 20.06 2.75 0.78
C MET A 110 20.30 3.71 -0.40
N PRO A 111 19.45 3.68 -1.46
CA PRO A 111 19.63 4.57 -2.61
C PRO A 111 19.67 6.05 -2.20
N SER A 112 20.72 6.76 -2.61
CA SER A 112 20.85 8.22 -2.41
C SER A 112 20.34 9.02 -3.61
N ASN A 113 20.42 8.43 -4.80
CA ASN A 113 19.88 8.99 -6.04
C ASN A 113 18.34 8.87 -6.11
N PRO A 114 17.69 9.68 -6.96
CA PRO A 114 16.25 9.57 -7.21
C PRO A 114 15.86 8.14 -7.58
N SER A 115 14.82 7.62 -6.93
CA SER A 115 14.29 6.28 -7.14
C SER A 115 12.82 6.33 -7.61
N ASN A 116 12.41 5.31 -8.36
CA ASN A 116 11.03 5.17 -8.81
C ASN A 116 10.38 4.00 -8.09
N THR A 117 9.23 4.25 -7.46
CA THR A 117 8.35 3.20 -6.97
C THR A 117 7.25 2.96 -8.00
N ILE A 118 7.22 1.76 -8.58
CA ILE A 118 6.29 1.40 -9.65
C ILE A 118 5.10 0.63 -9.07
N ILE A 119 3.89 1.08 -9.37
CA ILE A 119 2.63 0.43 -9.00
C ILE A 119 1.85 0.17 -10.30
N ARG A 120 1.84 -1.07 -10.79
CA ARG A 120 1.23 -1.36 -12.10
C ARG A 120 0.47 -2.67 -12.20
N HIS A 121 -0.54 -2.71 -13.07
CA HIS A 121 -1.28 -3.94 -13.37
C HIS A 121 -1.90 -4.64 -12.15
N ASN A 122 -2.12 -3.90 -11.05
CA ASN A 122 -2.80 -4.44 -9.88
C ASN A 122 -4.31 -4.25 -10.00
N VAL A 123 -5.06 -5.09 -9.29
CA VAL A 123 -6.49 -4.89 -9.06
C VAL A 123 -6.69 -4.50 -7.61
N PHE A 124 -7.34 -3.35 -7.40
CA PHE A 124 -7.66 -2.79 -6.10
C PHE A 124 -9.17 -2.70 -5.95
N SER A 125 -9.75 -3.45 -5.01
CA SER A 125 -11.18 -3.37 -4.74
C SER A 125 -11.55 -3.31 -3.26
N LYS A 126 -12.57 -2.50 -2.96
CA LYS A 126 -13.15 -2.37 -1.62
C LYS A 126 -14.67 -2.50 -1.60
N GLU A 127 -15.26 -3.06 -2.65
CA GLU A 127 -16.72 -3.17 -2.85
C GLU A 127 -17.46 -3.65 -1.59
N LYS A 128 -16.98 -4.69 -0.90
CA LYS A 128 -17.78 -5.42 0.10
C LYS A 128 -17.48 -5.09 1.56
N ARG A 129 -16.31 -4.56 1.89
CA ARG A 129 -15.82 -4.51 3.30
C ARG A 129 -15.26 -3.17 3.75
N ALA A 130 -15.40 -2.12 2.96
CA ALA A 130 -14.92 -0.78 3.33
C ALA A 130 -15.54 -0.31 4.67
N VAL A 131 -14.67 0.13 5.60
CA VAL A 131 -15.13 0.76 6.84
C VAL A 131 -15.71 2.15 6.54
N THR A 132 -16.78 2.51 7.25
CA THR A 132 -17.51 3.79 7.14
C THR A 132 -16.95 4.87 8.08
N GLY A 133 -17.41 6.11 7.90
CA GLY A 133 -17.17 7.21 8.85
C GLY A 133 -15.70 7.68 8.88
N PRO A 134 -15.22 8.23 10.01
CA PRO A 134 -13.87 8.79 10.13
C PRO A 134 -12.72 7.80 9.88
N LEU A 135 -13.03 6.50 9.93
CA LEU A 135 -12.08 5.42 9.65
C LEU A 135 -12.12 4.95 8.20
N ALA A 136 -12.96 5.54 7.34
CA ALA A 136 -12.96 5.28 5.90
C ALA A 136 -11.62 5.67 5.26
N ARG A 137 -11.17 4.86 4.29
CA ARG A 137 -9.87 5.01 3.61
C ARG A 137 -10.04 4.83 2.10
N PRO A 138 -9.17 5.42 1.26
CA PRO A 138 -9.13 5.11 -0.17
C PRO A 138 -8.75 3.66 -0.44
N ASN A 139 -8.85 3.21 -1.70
CA ASN A 139 -8.19 1.96 -2.10
C ASN A 139 -6.67 2.13 -2.01
N VAL A 140 -6.13 3.16 -2.66
CA VAL A 140 -4.68 3.44 -2.65
C VAL A 140 -4.40 4.84 -2.13
N LEU A 141 -3.46 4.93 -1.20
CA LEU A 141 -2.86 6.19 -0.76
C LEU A 141 -1.34 6.16 -0.92
N VAL A 142 -0.78 7.16 -1.60
CA VAL A 142 0.68 7.38 -1.62
C VAL A 142 1.01 8.72 -0.97
N GLY A 143 1.81 8.69 0.10
CA GLY A 143 2.21 9.89 0.83
C GLY A 143 3.40 10.61 0.19
N HIS A 144 3.60 11.88 0.60
CA HIS A 144 4.64 12.72 0.05
C HIS A 144 6.06 12.22 0.29
N TRP A 145 6.95 12.67 -0.58
CA TRP A 145 8.39 12.52 -0.48
C TRP A 145 9.00 13.55 0.49
N PRO A 146 10.28 13.38 0.90
CA PRO A 146 10.98 14.40 1.66
C PRO A 146 11.00 15.73 0.89
N VAL A 147 10.81 16.86 1.57
CA VAL A 147 10.76 18.19 0.89
C VAL A 147 12.12 18.66 0.34
N LYS A 148 13.23 18.04 0.77
CA LYS A 148 14.60 18.33 0.33
C LYS A 148 15.53 17.13 0.58
N GLY A 149 16.73 17.15 -0.03
CA GLY A 149 17.75 16.12 0.17
C GLY A 149 17.44 14.81 -0.57
N ASN A 150 18.12 13.72 -0.16
CA ASN A 150 17.91 12.41 -0.77
C ASN A 150 16.44 11.99 -0.67
N GLY A 151 15.88 11.48 -1.76
CA GLY A 151 14.47 11.11 -1.87
C GLY A 151 13.52 12.23 -2.31
N SER A 152 13.92 13.51 -2.25
CA SER A 152 13.01 14.63 -2.64
C SER A 152 12.60 14.66 -4.11
N LYS A 153 13.32 13.92 -4.94
CA LYS A 153 13.07 13.75 -6.37
C LYS A 153 12.61 12.34 -6.74
N ASP A 154 12.32 11.50 -5.75
CA ASP A 154 11.71 10.21 -6.02
C ASP A 154 10.35 10.39 -6.67
N THR A 155 9.90 9.36 -7.39
CA THR A 155 8.64 9.40 -8.12
C THR A 155 7.83 8.14 -7.89
N TYR A 156 6.51 8.28 -7.90
CA TYR A 156 5.60 7.15 -8.10
C TYR A 156 5.23 7.06 -9.57
N GLU A 157 5.41 5.89 -10.17
CA GLU A 157 4.87 5.56 -11.48
C GLU A 157 3.69 4.60 -11.30
N ILE A 158 2.47 5.10 -11.51
CA ILE A 158 1.24 4.39 -11.22
C ILE A 158 0.44 4.23 -12.50
N TYR A 159 0.41 3.02 -13.05
CA TYR A 159 -0.22 2.80 -14.36
C TYR A 159 -0.79 1.40 -14.60
N GLY A 160 -1.77 1.30 -15.49
CA GLY A 160 -2.33 0.01 -15.89
C GLY A 160 -3.06 -0.73 -14.77
N ASN A 161 -3.35 -0.07 -13.64
CA ASN A 161 -4.09 -0.67 -12.54
C ASN A 161 -5.59 -0.55 -12.76
N PHE A 162 -6.34 -1.48 -12.16
CA PHE A 162 -7.79 -1.43 -12.10
C PHE A 162 -8.25 -1.16 -10.67
N PHE A 163 -8.91 -0.03 -10.47
CA PHE A 163 -9.52 0.38 -9.21
C PHE A 163 -11.02 0.20 -9.32
N TYR A 164 -11.58 -0.69 -8.49
CA TYR A 164 -12.98 -1.07 -8.57
C TYR A 164 -13.67 -0.94 -7.21
N GLN A 165 -14.60 0.01 -7.14
CA GLN A 165 -15.46 0.30 -6.00
C GLN A 165 -14.75 0.65 -4.69
N ASN A 166 -15.25 1.72 -4.10
CA ASN A 166 -15.08 2.06 -2.69
C ASN A 166 -16.28 2.89 -2.28
N PRO A 167 -17.27 2.28 -1.61
CA PRO A 167 -18.51 2.98 -1.29
C PRO A 167 -18.28 4.14 -0.30
N MET A 168 -17.16 4.15 0.43
CA MET A 168 -16.94 5.07 1.55
C MET A 168 -15.93 6.18 1.27
N GLU A 169 -15.11 6.08 0.23
CA GLU A 169 -14.01 7.02 -0.02
C GLU A 169 -13.64 7.06 -1.53
N ALA A 170 -12.65 7.87 -1.90
CA ALA A 170 -12.02 7.87 -3.20
C ALA A 170 -11.32 6.54 -3.52
N LEU A 171 -11.04 6.33 -4.80
CA LEU A 171 -10.28 5.18 -5.27
C LEU A 171 -8.76 5.43 -5.12
N PHE A 172 -8.32 6.67 -5.23
CA PHE A 172 -6.91 7.05 -5.14
C PHE A 172 -6.76 8.39 -4.44
N GLN A 173 -5.77 8.48 -3.55
CA GLN A 173 -5.26 9.73 -3.00
C GLN A 173 -3.73 9.73 -3.10
N GLY A 174 -3.13 10.87 -3.44
CA GLY A 174 -1.69 10.95 -3.61
C GLY A 174 -1.14 12.35 -3.36
N GLU A 175 0.08 12.41 -2.84
CA GLU A 175 0.83 13.64 -2.61
C GLU A 175 2.28 13.50 -3.11
N GLY A 176 2.85 14.57 -3.66
CA GLY A 176 4.24 14.62 -4.14
C GLY A 176 4.39 14.36 -5.64
N ASN A 177 5.51 13.75 -6.03
CA ASN A 177 5.85 13.52 -7.44
C ASN A 177 5.20 12.23 -7.93
N ILE A 178 4.12 12.35 -8.69
CA ILE A 178 3.31 11.22 -9.15
C ILE A 178 3.10 11.32 -10.66
N ALA A 179 3.44 10.25 -11.38
CA ALA A 179 2.97 9.98 -12.72
C ALA A 179 1.83 8.95 -12.66
N LEU A 180 0.60 9.40 -12.92
CA LEU A 180 -0.61 8.56 -12.89
C LEU A 180 -1.22 8.51 -14.30
N TYR A 181 -1.18 7.35 -14.96
CA TYR A 181 -1.64 7.22 -16.35
C TYR A 181 -2.13 5.81 -16.67
N ASN A 182 -3.01 5.66 -17.67
CA ASN A 182 -3.52 4.35 -18.13
C ASN A 182 -4.14 3.47 -17.02
N ASN A 183 -4.68 4.07 -15.95
CA ASN A 183 -5.43 3.34 -14.93
C ASN A 183 -6.93 3.40 -15.22
N LEU A 184 -7.65 2.33 -14.89
CA LEU A 184 -9.11 2.31 -14.95
C LEU A 184 -9.67 2.50 -13.54
N PHE A 185 -10.50 3.52 -13.38
CA PHE A 185 -11.20 3.84 -12.13
C PHE A 185 -12.70 3.64 -12.34
N VAL A 186 -13.28 2.68 -11.63
CA VAL A 186 -14.71 2.38 -11.67
C VAL A 186 -15.27 2.50 -10.28
N LYS A 187 -16.21 3.43 -10.11
CA LYS A 187 -17.00 3.60 -8.89
C LYS A 187 -18.45 3.75 -9.33
N ASP A 188 -19.33 2.96 -8.76
CA ASP A 188 -20.75 3.09 -9.00
C ASP A 188 -21.23 4.34 -8.26
N HIS A 189 -22.08 5.11 -8.95
CA HIS A 189 -22.84 6.15 -8.30
C HIS A 189 -24.04 5.47 -7.63
N ASP A 190 -24.02 5.37 -6.31
CA ASP A 190 -25.28 5.27 -5.59
C ASP A 190 -26.00 6.61 -5.77
N GLU A 191 -27.20 6.57 -6.36
CA GLU A 191 -28.16 7.66 -6.20
C GLU A 191 -28.31 7.91 -4.70
N ILE A 192 -28.01 9.13 -4.25
CA ILE A 192 -28.36 9.54 -2.90
C ILE A 192 -29.86 9.30 -2.77
N PRO A 193 -30.36 8.44 -1.84
CA PRO A 193 -31.76 8.42 -1.55
C PRO A 193 -32.10 9.81 -1.03
N THR A 194 -32.81 10.59 -1.85
CA THR A 194 -33.41 11.85 -1.42
C THR A 194 -34.43 11.47 -0.36
N GLY A 195 -34.03 11.58 0.91
CA GLY A 195 -34.95 11.56 2.04
C GLY A 195 -35.90 12.74 2.01
#